data_AF-A0A974Y2M9-F1
#
_entry.id   AF-A0A974Y2M9-F1
#
_cell.length_a   1.000
_cell.length_b   1.000
_cell.length_c   1.000
_cell.angle_alpha   90.00
_cell.angle_beta   90.00
_cell.angle_gamma   90.00
#
_symmetry.space_group_name_H-M   'P 1'
#
loop_
_entity.id
_entity.type
_entity.pdbx_description
1 polymer ?
#
loop_
_entity_poly.entity_id
_entity_poly.type
_entity_poly.pdbx_seq_one_letter_code
_entity_poly.pdbx_strand_id
1 'polypeptide(L)'
;MEITPVNLRNLLLDCRTALRKADKNFEQSALRELLDDTIIALGESRDRQQLVRRAGAQDAPAAQRVAYAWQSVTRELRHSHPALFQELSTRVLKRLDTEVIGDASDEIQALEDELRLRDTQESKAVAELSALRAALANAVPLADTVGGSEAALAQERMQILLQAVSTGGGLRKQLATPESGHAPTRTTLQAVVDGQRALSTHEREWCIGEAMVLTGFQQTPAQLLSQGEAALARLVLDGKPAG
;
A
#
# COMPACT_ATOMS: atom_id res chain seq x y z
N MET A 1 -12.15 0.23 30.08
CA MET A 1 -11.17 -0.15 31.12
C MET A 1 -11.63 -1.51 31.65
N GLU A 2 -11.04 -2.60 31.15
CA GLU A 2 -11.50 -3.96 31.45
C GLU A 2 -11.11 -4.35 32.88
N ILE A 3 -12.11 -4.65 33.71
CA ILE A 3 -11.88 -5.07 35.10
C ILE A 3 -11.55 -6.56 35.06
N THR A 4 -10.26 -6.89 35.18
CA THR A 4 -9.83 -8.28 35.34
C THR A 4 -10.30 -8.83 36.69
N PRO A 5 -10.57 -10.15 36.81
CA PRO A 5 -11.05 -10.76 38.06
C PRO A 5 -10.08 -10.57 39.25
N VAL A 6 -8.79 -10.36 38.96
CA VAL A 6 -7.76 -10.03 39.97
C VAL A 6 -7.95 -8.62 40.51
N ASN A 7 -8.24 -7.65 39.63
CA ASN A 7 -8.55 -6.28 40.04
C ASN A 7 -9.87 -6.23 40.83
N LEU A 8 -10.85 -7.06 40.45
CA LEU A 8 -12.11 -7.15 41.17
C LEU A 8 -11.95 -7.70 42.60
N ARG A 9 -11.20 -8.79 42.79
CA ARG A 9 -10.98 -9.35 44.15
C ARG A 9 -10.26 -8.36 45.06
N ASN A 10 -9.25 -7.66 44.55
CA ASN A 10 -8.52 -6.65 45.32
C ASN A 10 -9.44 -5.47 45.69
N LEU A 11 -10.25 -5.01 44.73
CA LEU A 11 -11.24 -3.97 44.97
C LEU A 11 -12.26 -4.38 46.04
N LEU A 12 -12.73 -5.63 46.02
CA LEU A 12 -13.66 -6.15 47.05
C LEU A 12 -13.03 -6.25 48.44
N LEU A 13 -11.74 -6.61 48.53
CA LEU A 13 -10.98 -6.59 49.78
C LEU A 13 -10.83 -5.16 50.34
N ASP A 14 -10.59 -4.18 49.46
CA ASP A 14 -10.50 -2.77 49.83
C ASP A 14 -11.87 -2.22 50.25
N CYS A 15 -12.94 -2.55 49.50
CA CYS A 15 -14.33 -2.22 49.86
C CYS A 15 -14.71 -2.81 51.22
N ARG A 16 -14.36 -4.07 51.49
CA ARG A 16 -14.57 -4.71 52.81
C ARG A 16 -13.86 -3.95 53.92
N THR A 17 -12.62 -3.53 53.69
CA THR A 17 -11.83 -2.77 54.67
C THR A 17 -12.42 -1.37 54.93
N ALA A 18 -12.93 -0.72 53.89
CA ALA A 18 -13.61 0.57 53.99
C ALA A 18 -14.97 0.45 54.72
N LEU A 19 -15.77 -0.57 54.40
CA LEU A 19 -17.08 -0.81 55.00
C LEU A 19 -16.98 -1.14 56.49
N ARG A 20 -15.99 -1.94 56.90
CA ARG A 20 -15.70 -2.20 58.32
C ARG A 20 -15.36 -0.93 59.10
N LYS A 21 -14.73 0.06 58.47
CA LYS A 21 -14.40 1.34 59.12
C LYS A 21 -15.61 2.28 59.18
N ALA A 22 -16.46 2.24 58.16
CA ALA A 22 -17.61 3.13 58.01
C ALA A 22 -18.81 2.69 58.87
N ASP A 23 -19.03 1.39 59.05
CA ASP A 23 -20.15 0.84 59.79
C ASP A 23 -19.70 -0.19 60.85
N LYS A 24 -20.04 0.09 62.11
CA LYS A 24 -19.70 -0.76 63.27
C LYS A 24 -20.51 -2.07 63.30
N ASN A 25 -21.67 -2.10 62.66
CA ASN A 25 -22.54 -3.28 62.59
C ASN A 25 -22.33 -4.10 61.31
N PHE A 26 -21.45 -3.65 60.41
CA PHE A 26 -21.12 -4.34 59.16
C PHE A 26 -20.73 -5.82 59.38
N GLU A 27 -20.02 -6.11 60.47
CA GLU A 27 -19.56 -7.46 60.81
C GLU A 27 -20.71 -8.45 61.08
N GLN A 28 -21.92 -7.95 61.37
CA GLN A 28 -23.13 -8.74 61.61
C GLN A 28 -24.11 -8.69 60.42
N SER A 29 -23.73 -8.04 59.32
CA SER A 29 -24.60 -7.85 58.16
C SER A 29 -24.47 -8.98 57.15
N ALA A 30 -25.58 -9.31 56.48
CA ALA A 30 -25.60 -10.27 55.37
C ALA A 30 -24.69 -9.84 54.18
N LEU A 31 -24.38 -8.54 54.08
CA LEU A 31 -23.47 -8.02 53.05
C LEU A 31 -22.02 -8.47 53.26
N ARG A 32 -21.60 -8.71 54.52
CA ARG A 32 -20.28 -9.29 54.80
C ARG A 32 -20.18 -10.71 54.28
N GLU A 33 -21.18 -11.55 54.58
CA GLU A 33 -21.20 -12.95 54.15
C GLU A 33 -21.15 -13.04 52.63
N LEU A 34 -21.96 -12.23 51.93
CA LEU A 34 -21.95 -12.15 50.46
C LEU A 34 -20.60 -11.67 49.90
N LEU A 35 -19.95 -10.69 50.54
CA LEU A 35 -18.61 -10.23 50.13
C LEU A 35 -17.54 -11.28 50.38
N ASP A 36 -17.58 -11.98 51.50
CA ASP A 36 -16.60 -13.02 51.83
C ASP A 36 -16.76 -14.24 50.90
N ASP A 37 -17.99 -14.68 50.63
CA ASP A 37 -18.29 -15.77 49.69
C ASP A 37 -17.81 -15.44 48.27
N THR A 38 -18.04 -14.21 47.80
CA THR A 38 -17.58 -13.77 46.47
C THR A 38 -16.06 -13.64 46.39
N ILE A 39 -15.39 -13.15 47.45
CA ILE A 39 -13.93 -13.09 47.52
C ILE A 39 -13.30 -14.49 47.51
N ILE A 40 -13.93 -15.46 48.19
CA ILE A 40 -13.50 -16.87 48.22
C ILE A 40 -13.69 -17.50 46.84
N ALA A 41 -14.88 -17.37 46.24
CA ALA A 41 -15.18 -17.93 44.92
C ALA A 41 -14.24 -17.38 43.82
N LEU A 42 -13.92 -16.08 43.88
CA LEU A 42 -12.95 -15.45 42.98
C LEU A 42 -11.51 -15.94 43.23
N GLY A 43 -11.17 -16.28 44.48
CA GLY A 43 -9.88 -16.88 44.85
C GLY A 43 -9.71 -18.29 44.30
N GLU A 44 -10.69 -19.17 44.54
CA GLU A 44 -10.65 -20.56 44.06
C GLU A 44 -10.62 -20.67 42.53
N SER A 45 -11.33 -19.77 41.84
CA SER A 45 -11.33 -19.70 40.37
C SER A 45 -9.95 -19.33 39.84
N ARG A 46 -9.24 -18.42 40.54
CA ARG A 46 -7.87 -18.02 40.19
C ARG A 46 -6.87 -19.15 40.43
N ASP A 47 -6.97 -19.85 41.55
CA ASP A 47 -6.07 -20.94 41.89
C ASP A 47 -6.22 -22.11 40.90
N ARG A 48 -7.46 -22.44 40.51
CA ARG A 48 -7.72 -23.40 39.42
C ARG A 48 -7.10 -22.96 38.09
N GLN A 49 -7.28 -21.70 37.69
CA GLN A 49 -6.69 -21.18 36.45
C GLN A 49 -5.15 -21.17 36.49
N GLN A 50 -4.54 -20.88 37.63
CA GLN A 50 -3.09 -20.90 37.78
C GLN A 50 -2.53 -22.32 37.77
N LEU A 51 -3.23 -23.30 38.35
CA LEU A 51 -2.84 -24.71 38.29
C LEU A 51 -2.87 -25.25 36.86
N VAL A 52 -3.94 -24.97 36.10
CA VAL A 52 -4.06 -25.36 34.68
C VAL A 52 -2.95 -24.71 33.83
N ARG A 53 -2.65 -23.43 34.04
CA ARG A 53 -1.58 -22.72 33.32
C ARG A 53 -0.19 -23.27 33.66
N ARG A 54 0.07 -23.62 34.92
CA ARG A 54 1.36 -24.19 35.36
C ARG A 54 1.58 -25.60 34.80
N ALA A 55 0.54 -26.44 34.78
CA ALA A 55 0.61 -27.77 34.16
C ALA A 55 0.90 -27.67 32.65
N GLY A 56 0.19 -26.79 31.93
CA GLY A 56 0.42 -26.58 30.50
C GLY A 56 1.81 -26.02 30.15
N ALA A 57 2.41 -25.20 31.01
CA ALA A 57 3.74 -24.62 30.78
C ALA A 57 4.89 -25.64 30.91
N GLN A 58 4.71 -26.67 31.74
CA GLN A 58 5.73 -27.72 31.95
C GLN A 58 5.76 -28.73 30.78
N ASP A 59 4.62 -29.00 30.17
CA ASP A 59 4.49 -29.95 29.05
C ASP A 59 4.52 -29.30 27.66
N ALA A 60 4.50 -27.96 27.59
CA ALA A 60 4.48 -27.18 26.35
C ALA A 60 5.51 -27.62 25.29
N PRO A 61 6.81 -27.82 25.59
CA PRO A 61 7.78 -28.19 24.55
C PRO A 61 7.59 -29.63 24.03
N ALA A 62 7.11 -30.55 24.87
CA ALA A 62 6.81 -31.92 24.46
C ALA A 62 5.51 -31.98 23.64
N ALA A 63 4.48 -31.25 24.08
CA ALA A 63 3.22 -31.10 23.36
C ALA A 63 3.42 -30.44 21.99
N GLN A 64 4.27 -29.40 21.89
CA GLN A 64 4.58 -28.72 20.62
C GLN A 64 5.24 -29.67 19.61
N ARG A 65 6.19 -30.50 20.07
CA ARG A 65 6.86 -31.51 19.25
C ARG A 65 5.88 -32.58 18.75
N VAL A 66 5.02 -33.06 19.64
CA VAL A 66 3.98 -34.04 19.30
C VAL A 66 3.00 -33.44 18.30
N ALA A 67 2.58 -32.18 18.50
CA ALA A 67 1.71 -31.46 17.58
C ALA A 67 2.35 -31.32 16.19
N TYR A 68 3.63 -30.92 16.10
CA TYR A 68 4.34 -30.81 14.84
C TYR A 68 4.47 -32.16 14.11
N ALA A 69 4.80 -33.23 14.84
CA ALA A 69 4.86 -34.58 14.27
C ALA A 69 3.49 -35.02 13.73
N TRP A 70 2.41 -34.79 14.49
CA TRP A 70 1.06 -35.06 14.03
C TRP A 70 0.67 -34.22 12.82
N GLN A 71 0.99 -32.92 12.79
CA GLN A 71 0.72 -32.06 11.65
C GLN A 71 1.40 -32.57 10.37
N SER A 72 2.68 -32.96 10.46
CA SER A 72 3.43 -33.53 9.34
C SER A 72 2.79 -34.82 8.82
N VAL A 73 2.54 -35.78 9.71
CA VAL A 73 1.96 -37.08 9.34
C VAL A 73 0.54 -36.93 8.82
N THR A 74 -0.23 -35.99 9.36
CA THR A 74 -1.60 -35.71 8.93
C THR A 74 -1.62 -35.08 7.53
N ARG A 75 -0.66 -34.19 7.22
CA ARG A 75 -0.51 -33.61 5.88
C ARG A 75 -0.16 -34.69 4.86
N GLU A 76 0.78 -35.57 5.19
CA GLU A 76 1.15 -36.73 4.37
C GLU A 76 -0.02 -37.70 4.17
N LEU A 77 -0.78 -38.00 5.22
CA LEU A 77 -1.97 -38.86 5.18
C LEU A 77 -3.08 -38.25 4.32
N ARG A 78 -3.30 -36.93 4.42
CA ARG A 78 -4.29 -36.21 3.59
C ARG A 78 -3.96 -36.30 2.11
N HIS A 79 -2.68 -36.19 1.74
CA HIS A 79 -2.24 -36.27 0.35
C HIS A 79 -2.20 -37.71 -0.20
N SER A 80 -1.76 -38.68 0.60
CA SER A 80 -1.60 -40.06 0.16
C SER A 80 -2.91 -40.87 0.23
N HIS A 81 -3.74 -40.63 1.26
CA HIS A 81 -4.96 -41.39 1.54
C HIS A 81 -6.09 -40.48 2.05
N PRO A 82 -6.68 -39.64 1.18
CA PRO A 82 -7.67 -38.64 1.60
C PRO A 82 -8.92 -39.24 2.25
N ALA A 83 -9.36 -40.43 1.83
CA ALA A 83 -10.51 -41.11 2.41
C ALA A 83 -10.27 -41.53 3.88
N LEU A 84 -9.07 -42.05 4.20
CA LEU A 84 -8.71 -42.43 5.57
C LEU A 84 -8.55 -41.21 6.47
N PHE A 85 -7.98 -40.11 5.93
CA PHE A 85 -7.89 -38.85 6.65
C PHE A 85 -9.27 -38.31 7.05
N GLN A 86 -10.24 -38.33 6.14
CA GLN A 86 -11.62 -37.88 6.40
C GLN A 86 -12.34 -38.74 7.45
N GLU A 87 -12.14 -40.06 7.41
CA GLU A 87 -12.74 -40.95 8.41
C GLU A 87 -12.11 -40.74 9.79
N LEU A 88 -10.79 -40.60 9.85
CA LEU A 88 -10.06 -40.34 11.09
C LEU A 88 -10.41 -38.98 11.68
N SER A 89 -10.46 -37.92 10.87
CA SER A 89 -10.86 -36.58 11.32
C SER A 89 -12.28 -36.58 11.89
N THR A 90 -13.22 -37.24 11.21
CA THR A 90 -14.61 -37.39 11.69
C THR A 90 -14.67 -38.10 13.05
N ARG A 91 -13.89 -39.17 13.24
CA ARG A 91 -13.85 -39.92 14.51
C ARG A 91 -13.19 -39.12 15.64
N VAL A 92 -12.15 -38.35 15.33
CA VAL A 92 -11.45 -37.48 16.29
C VAL A 92 -12.36 -36.33 16.74
N LEU A 93 -13.02 -35.65 15.81
CA LEU A 93 -13.97 -34.57 16.12
C LEU A 93 -15.16 -35.06 16.95
N LYS A 94 -15.70 -36.25 16.63
CA LYS A 94 -16.72 -36.91 17.47
C LYS A 94 -16.27 -37.21 18.90
N ARG A 95 -14.97 -37.42 19.12
CA ARG A 95 -14.41 -37.68 20.48
C ARG A 95 -14.05 -36.40 21.22
N LEU A 96 -13.75 -35.32 20.51
CA LEU A 96 -13.42 -34.02 21.08
C LEU A 96 -14.65 -33.12 21.27
N ASP A 97 -15.85 -33.61 20.95
CA ASP A 97 -17.14 -32.90 21.04
C ASP A 97 -17.09 -31.48 20.46
N THR A 98 -16.33 -31.32 19.37
CA THR A 98 -16.06 -30.05 18.72
C THR A 98 -16.48 -30.16 17.26
N GLU A 99 -17.25 -29.20 16.79
CA GLU A 99 -17.59 -29.06 15.38
C GLU A 99 -16.32 -28.82 14.55
N VAL A 100 -16.35 -29.28 13.29
CA VAL A 100 -15.25 -29.22 12.33
C VAL A 100 -14.66 -27.81 12.26
N ILE A 101 -13.51 -27.59 12.89
CA ILE A 101 -12.69 -26.40 12.62
C ILE A 101 -12.06 -26.65 11.24
N GLY A 102 -12.47 -25.89 10.23
CA GLY A 102 -11.81 -25.86 8.92
C GLY A 102 -10.31 -25.60 9.09
N ASP A 103 -9.47 -26.16 8.22
CA ASP A 103 -8.03 -26.01 8.34
C ASP A 103 -7.65 -24.52 8.28
N ALA A 104 -7.04 -24.01 9.36
CA ALA A 104 -6.55 -22.63 9.40
C ALA A 104 -5.60 -22.33 8.23
N SER A 105 -4.91 -23.35 7.69
CA SER A 105 -4.06 -23.21 6.50
C SER A 105 -4.87 -22.91 5.24
N ASP A 106 -6.03 -23.55 5.08
CA ASP A 106 -6.90 -23.36 3.91
C ASP A 106 -7.58 -21.98 3.99
N GLU A 107 -7.95 -21.54 5.19
CA GLU A 107 -8.48 -20.20 5.45
C GLU A 107 -7.42 -19.11 5.20
N ILE A 108 -6.19 -19.31 5.68
CA ILE A 108 -5.06 -18.40 5.39
C ILE A 108 -4.83 -18.32 3.88
N GLN A 109 -4.82 -19.45 3.17
CA GLN A 109 -4.63 -19.46 1.72
C GLN A 109 -5.75 -18.69 0.99
N ALA A 110 -7.00 -18.87 1.41
CA ALA A 110 -8.14 -18.14 0.84
C ALA A 110 -8.04 -16.63 1.08
N LEU A 111 -7.64 -16.21 2.29
CA LEU A 111 -7.42 -14.80 2.63
C LEU A 111 -6.24 -14.19 1.86
N GLU A 112 -5.15 -14.94 1.67
CA GLU A 112 -4.02 -14.51 0.85
C GLU A 112 -4.42 -14.31 -0.61
N ASP A 113 -5.25 -15.20 -1.16
CA ASP A 113 -5.74 -15.08 -2.53
C ASP A 113 -6.73 -13.92 -2.68
N GLU A 114 -7.56 -13.64 -1.68
CA GLU A 114 -8.40 -12.43 -1.65
C GLU A 114 -7.54 -11.15 -1.62
N LEU A 115 -6.49 -11.11 -0.79
CA LEU A 115 -5.56 -9.98 -0.73
C LEU A 115 -4.87 -9.76 -2.08
N ARG A 116 -4.36 -10.81 -2.72
CA ARG A 116 -3.78 -10.73 -4.06
C ARG A 116 -4.77 -10.18 -5.08
N LEU A 117 -6.02 -10.63 -5.03
CA LEU A 117 -7.06 -10.11 -5.91
C LEU A 117 -7.29 -8.61 -5.67
N ARG A 118 -7.37 -8.17 -4.41
CA ARG A 118 -7.50 -6.74 -4.07
C ARG A 118 -6.32 -5.91 -4.54
N ASP A 119 -5.09 -6.37 -4.31
CA ASP A 119 -3.87 -5.68 -4.76
C ASP A 119 -3.84 -5.52 -6.30
N THR A 120 -4.29 -6.55 -7.04
CA THR A 120 -4.41 -6.44 -8.49
C THR A 120 -5.50 -5.46 -8.95
N GLN A 121 -6.58 -5.32 -8.18
CA GLN A 121 -7.64 -4.34 -8.46
C GLN A 121 -7.17 -2.92 -8.14
N GLU A 122 -6.50 -2.73 -7.01
CA GLU A 122 -5.96 -1.43 -6.60
C GLU A 122 -4.90 -0.94 -7.58
N SER A 123 -3.96 -1.82 -7.97
CA SER A 123 -2.93 -1.47 -8.96
C SER A 123 -3.53 -1.09 -10.33
N LYS A 124 -4.58 -1.79 -10.78
CA LYS A 124 -5.34 -1.40 -11.99
C LYS A 124 -6.00 -0.03 -11.83
N ALA A 125 -6.68 0.21 -10.72
CA ALA A 125 -7.31 1.50 -10.46
C ALA A 125 -6.29 2.65 -10.40
N VAL A 126 -5.12 2.43 -9.80
CA VAL A 126 -4.01 3.41 -9.78
C VAL A 126 -3.50 3.69 -11.19
N ALA A 127 -3.35 2.66 -12.04
CA ALA A 127 -2.93 2.82 -13.43
C ALA A 127 -3.98 3.57 -14.27
N GLU A 128 -5.28 3.29 -14.07
CA GLU A 128 -6.35 4.02 -14.74
C GLU A 128 -6.41 5.49 -14.29
N LEU A 129 -6.27 5.76 -12.99
CA LEU A 129 -6.23 7.11 -12.46
C LEU A 129 -5.03 7.90 -12.98
N SER A 130 -3.85 7.30 -13.06
CA SER A 130 -2.67 7.96 -13.61
C SER A 130 -2.81 8.26 -15.10
N ALA A 131 -3.38 7.34 -15.88
CA ALA A 131 -3.69 7.55 -17.30
C ALA A 131 -4.69 8.70 -17.50
N LEU A 132 -5.74 8.78 -16.67
CA LEU A 132 -6.71 9.88 -16.71
C LEU A 132 -6.06 11.23 -16.35
N ARG A 133 -5.18 11.26 -15.33
CA ARG A 133 -4.45 12.49 -14.97
C ARG A 133 -3.52 12.95 -16.09
N ALA A 134 -2.82 12.04 -16.75
CA ALA A 134 -1.99 12.34 -17.91
C ALA A 134 -2.84 12.88 -19.09
N ALA A 135 -3.99 12.26 -19.36
CA ALA A 135 -4.92 12.74 -20.38
C ALA A 135 -5.44 14.16 -20.07
N LEU A 136 -5.79 14.44 -18.81
CA LEU A 136 -6.18 15.78 -18.36
C LEU A 136 -5.03 16.78 -18.53
N ALA A 137 -3.79 16.39 -18.18
CA ALA A 137 -2.62 17.23 -18.34
C ALA A 137 -2.35 17.61 -19.80
N ASN A 138 -2.55 16.66 -20.72
CA ASN A 138 -2.44 16.91 -22.16
C ASN A 138 -3.56 17.82 -22.69
N ALA A 139 -4.79 17.66 -22.19
CA ALA A 139 -5.91 18.48 -22.60
C ALA A 139 -5.85 19.93 -22.07
N VAL A 140 -5.35 20.11 -20.83
CA VAL A 140 -5.27 21.41 -20.15
C VAL A 140 -3.87 21.61 -19.55
N PRO A 141 -2.93 22.20 -20.30
CA PRO A 141 -1.62 22.55 -19.75
C PRO A 141 -1.75 23.74 -18.79
N LEU A 142 -1.16 23.61 -17.60
CA LEU A 142 -1.01 24.67 -16.61
C LEU A 142 0.42 25.21 -16.69
N ALA A 143 0.58 26.54 -16.76
CA ALA A 143 1.88 27.18 -17.01
C ALA A 143 2.82 27.17 -15.78
N ASP A 144 2.26 27.08 -14.57
CA ASP A 144 3.02 27.10 -13.31
C ASP A 144 2.62 25.90 -12.43
N THR A 145 3.39 24.81 -12.51
CA THR A 145 3.13 23.58 -11.72
C THR A 145 3.98 23.48 -10.45
N VAL A 146 4.53 24.60 -9.96
CA VAL A 146 5.49 24.57 -8.85
C VAL A 146 4.78 24.31 -7.52
N GLY A 147 4.84 23.06 -7.05
CA GLY A 147 4.55 22.67 -5.65
C GLY A 147 3.17 22.05 -5.38
N GLY A 148 2.30 21.91 -6.38
CA GLY A 148 1.00 21.23 -6.22
C GLY A 148 1.11 19.70 -6.31
N SER A 149 0.31 18.98 -5.54
CA SER A 149 0.15 17.52 -5.74
C SER A 149 -0.52 17.25 -7.09
N GLU A 150 -0.19 16.13 -7.72
CA GLU A 150 -0.76 15.75 -9.03
C GLU A 150 -2.30 15.70 -8.99
N ALA A 151 -2.88 15.28 -7.86
CA ALA A 151 -4.32 15.26 -7.63
C ALA A 151 -4.92 16.68 -7.61
N ALA A 152 -4.28 17.64 -6.94
CA ALA A 152 -4.75 19.02 -6.90
C ALA A 152 -4.71 19.66 -8.30
N LEU A 153 -3.63 19.43 -9.05
CA LEU A 153 -3.51 19.91 -10.42
C LEU A 153 -4.55 19.25 -11.37
N ALA A 154 -4.89 17.97 -11.16
CA ALA A 154 -5.94 17.31 -11.94
C ALA A 154 -7.34 17.88 -11.65
N GLN A 155 -7.63 18.21 -10.39
CA GLN A 155 -8.88 18.87 -10.00
C GLN A 155 -9.01 20.27 -10.60
N GLU A 156 -7.94 21.06 -10.57
CA GLU A 156 -7.89 22.39 -11.20
C GLU A 156 -8.17 22.30 -12.71
N ARG A 157 -7.51 21.37 -13.41
CA ARG A 157 -7.77 21.12 -14.83
C ARG A 157 -9.22 20.76 -15.10
N MET A 158 -9.80 19.88 -14.29
CA MET A 158 -11.21 19.50 -14.42
C MET A 158 -12.16 20.70 -14.21
N GLN A 159 -11.83 21.59 -13.27
CA GLN A 159 -12.62 22.79 -13.02
C GLN A 159 -12.57 23.76 -14.21
N ILE A 160 -11.40 23.91 -14.85
CA ILE A 160 -11.24 24.67 -16.10
C ILE A 160 -12.08 24.07 -17.23
N LEU A 161 -12.07 22.74 -17.39
CA LEU A 161 -12.91 22.05 -18.39
C LEU A 161 -14.39 22.33 -18.17
N LEU A 162 -14.87 22.22 -16.92
CA LEU A 162 -16.26 22.48 -16.55
C LEU A 162 -16.66 23.94 -16.81
N GLN A 163 -15.77 24.89 -16.53
CA GLN A 163 -16.01 26.31 -16.78
C GLN A 163 -16.04 26.65 -18.29
N ALA A 164 -15.20 25.98 -19.10
CA ALA A 164 -15.25 26.13 -20.55
C ALA A 164 -16.57 25.60 -21.13
N VAL A 165 -17.05 24.45 -20.64
CA VAL A 165 -18.35 23.89 -21.04
C VAL A 165 -19.51 24.82 -20.66
N SER A 166 -19.50 25.38 -19.44
CA SER A 166 -20.60 26.23 -18.96
C SER A 166 -20.66 27.60 -19.65
N THR A 167 -19.53 28.13 -20.08
CA THR A 167 -19.46 29.42 -20.80
C THR A 167 -19.76 29.29 -22.31
N GLY A 168 -19.96 28.07 -22.83
CA GLY A 168 -20.24 27.81 -24.24
C GLY A 168 -19.07 28.15 -25.19
N GLY A 169 -17.98 28.69 -24.65
CA GLY A 169 -16.71 28.85 -25.32
C GLY A 169 -15.98 27.52 -25.25
N GLY A 170 -16.07 26.72 -26.31
CA GLY A 170 -15.31 25.48 -26.42
C GLY A 170 -13.86 25.70 -25.97
N LEU A 171 -13.26 24.65 -25.39
CA LEU A 171 -11.85 24.67 -24.99
C LEU A 171 -11.05 25.36 -26.08
N ARG A 172 -10.23 26.36 -25.71
CA ARG A 172 -9.35 27.04 -26.66
C ARG A 172 -8.73 25.92 -27.49
N LYS A 173 -9.15 25.84 -28.75
CA LYS A 173 -8.62 24.87 -29.70
C LYS A 173 -7.13 24.99 -29.50
N GLN A 174 -6.46 23.88 -29.20
CA GLN A 174 -5.02 23.83 -29.39
C GLN A 174 -4.82 24.55 -30.72
N LEU A 175 -4.16 25.73 -30.72
CA LEU A 175 -3.21 25.92 -31.79
C LEU A 175 -2.44 24.63 -31.69
N ALA A 176 -2.63 23.76 -32.68
CA ALA A 176 -1.85 22.56 -32.79
C ALA A 176 -0.45 23.07 -32.48
N THR A 177 0.08 22.72 -31.31
CA THR A 177 1.51 22.65 -31.15
C THR A 177 1.82 21.79 -32.35
N PRO A 178 2.46 22.34 -33.41
CA PRO A 178 2.74 21.54 -34.58
C PRO A 178 3.36 20.29 -34.01
N GLU A 179 2.77 19.14 -34.34
CA GLU A 179 3.33 17.80 -34.15
C GLU A 179 4.80 17.99 -33.81
N SER A 180 5.21 17.74 -32.56
CA SER A 180 6.57 18.04 -32.10
C SER A 180 7.55 17.24 -32.97
N GLY A 181 7.80 17.74 -34.17
CA GLY A 181 8.98 17.51 -34.93
C GLY A 181 10.03 17.90 -33.94
N HIS A 182 10.91 16.97 -33.64
CA HIS A 182 12.01 17.17 -32.72
C HIS A 182 13.00 18.26 -33.26
N ALA A 183 12.62 18.90 -34.38
CA ALA A 183 13.21 20.03 -35.04
C ALA A 183 13.01 21.35 -34.25
N PRO A 184 14.08 21.96 -33.71
CA PRO A 184 14.04 23.30 -33.19
C PRO A 184 13.64 24.30 -34.28
N THR A 185 12.82 25.27 -33.90
CA THR A 185 12.42 26.37 -34.79
C THR A 185 13.62 27.26 -35.12
N ARG A 186 13.57 27.99 -36.26
CA ARG A 186 14.61 28.96 -36.62
C ARG A 186 14.89 29.99 -35.53
N THR A 187 13.85 30.44 -34.83
CA THR A 187 14.00 31.36 -33.69
C THR A 187 14.75 30.73 -32.53
N THR A 188 14.52 29.44 -32.27
CA THR A 188 15.25 28.66 -31.26
C THR A 188 16.73 28.53 -31.62
N LEU A 189 17.02 28.14 -32.86
CA LEU A 189 18.40 28.01 -33.32
C LEU A 189 19.14 29.34 -33.25
N GLN A 190 18.49 30.46 -33.60
CA GLN A 190 19.10 31.78 -33.55
C GLN A 190 19.46 32.18 -32.10
N ALA A 191 18.57 31.92 -31.14
CA ALA A 191 18.83 32.17 -29.72
C ALA A 191 20.02 31.34 -29.18
N VAL A 192 20.26 30.14 -29.72
CA VAL A 192 21.41 29.30 -29.37
C VAL A 192 22.71 29.84 -29.98
N VAL A 193 22.66 30.30 -31.23
CA VAL A 193 23.79 30.98 -31.89
C VAL A 193 24.21 32.25 -31.13
N ASP A 194 23.22 33.01 -30.64
CA ASP A 194 23.43 34.24 -29.88
C ASP A 194 23.82 33.99 -28.40
N GLY A 195 23.94 32.72 -27.99
CA GLY A 195 24.32 32.31 -26.64
C GLY A 195 23.27 32.60 -25.57
N GLN A 196 22.04 32.94 -25.98
CA GLN A 196 20.93 33.27 -25.07
C GLN A 196 20.20 32.01 -24.55
N ARG A 197 20.42 30.86 -25.19
CA ARG A 197 19.76 29.59 -24.87
C ARG A 197 20.66 28.41 -25.20
N ALA A 198 20.49 27.30 -24.47
CA ALA A 198 21.08 26.00 -24.80
C ALA A 198 20.04 25.05 -25.43
N LEU A 199 20.48 24.11 -26.26
CA LEU A 199 19.60 23.09 -26.85
C LEU A 199 19.19 22.06 -25.78
N SER A 200 17.93 21.62 -25.82
CA SER A 200 17.53 20.42 -25.07
C SER A 200 18.15 19.16 -25.68
N THR A 201 18.16 18.04 -24.94
CA THR A 201 18.74 16.77 -25.41
C THR A 201 18.16 16.34 -26.75
N HIS A 202 16.83 16.42 -26.93
CA HIS A 202 16.17 16.02 -28.17
C HIS A 202 16.43 16.99 -29.33
N GLU A 203 16.45 18.31 -29.08
CA GLU A 203 16.79 19.31 -30.11
C GLU A 203 18.26 19.16 -30.56
N ARG A 204 19.15 18.80 -29.63
CA ARG A 204 20.57 18.53 -29.91
C ARG A 204 20.72 17.29 -30.79
N GLU A 205 20.05 16.19 -30.46
CA GLU A 205 20.06 14.96 -31.26
C GLU A 205 19.55 15.21 -32.68
N TRP A 206 18.48 16.00 -32.83
CA TRP A 206 17.98 16.39 -34.14
C TRP A 206 18.97 17.27 -34.91
N CYS A 207 19.56 18.29 -34.26
CA CYS A 207 20.54 19.17 -34.90
C CYS A 207 21.79 18.41 -35.34
N ILE A 208 22.23 17.40 -34.59
CA ILE A 208 23.33 16.51 -34.99
C ILE A 208 22.95 15.76 -36.26
N GLY A 209 21.75 15.17 -36.32
CA GLY A 209 21.27 14.45 -37.50
C GLY A 209 21.25 15.32 -38.75
N GLU A 210 20.68 16.52 -38.66
CA GLU A 210 20.64 17.48 -39.77
C GLU A 210 22.04 17.98 -40.15
N ALA A 211 22.90 18.28 -39.17
CA ALA A 211 24.27 18.72 -39.45
C ALA A 211 25.10 17.63 -40.14
N MET A 212 24.87 16.36 -39.81
CA MET A 212 25.48 15.23 -40.52
C MET A 212 25.02 15.17 -41.97
N VAL A 213 23.72 15.40 -42.23
CA VAL A 213 23.19 15.46 -43.61
C VAL A 213 23.80 16.63 -44.38
N LEU A 214 23.83 17.83 -43.78
CA LEU A 214 24.38 19.05 -44.40
C LEU A 214 25.89 18.98 -44.67
N THR A 215 26.62 18.21 -43.87
CA THR A 215 28.06 17.94 -44.08
C THR A 215 28.32 16.71 -44.96
N GLY A 216 27.27 16.08 -45.51
CA GLY A 216 27.40 14.87 -46.34
C GLY A 216 28.05 13.70 -45.61
N PHE A 217 27.80 13.57 -44.30
CA PHE A 217 28.37 12.56 -43.40
C PHE A 217 29.90 12.60 -43.27
N GLN A 218 30.54 13.70 -43.66
CA GLN A 218 31.99 13.86 -43.52
C GLN A 218 32.43 14.11 -42.07
N GLN A 219 31.51 14.57 -41.22
CA GLN A 219 31.74 14.79 -39.80
C GLN A 219 30.94 13.81 -38.93
N THR A 220 31.58 13.30 -37.88
CA THR A 220 30.93 12.42 -36.90
C THR A 220 30.17 13.22 -35.84
N PRO A 221 29.16 12.62 -35.16
CA PRO A 221 28.45 13.27 -34.05
C PRO A 221 29.36 13.87 -32.98
N ALA A 222 30.43 13.15 -32.61
CA ALA A 222 31.38 13.60 -31.61
C ALA A 222 32.17 14.84 -32.08
N GLN A 223 32.55 14.89 -33.36
CA GLN A 223 33.23 16.06 -33.95
C GLN A 223 32.31 17.27 -34.01
N LEU A 224 31.03 17.09 -34.35
CA LEU A 224 30.03 18.15 -34.36
C LEU A 224 29.77 18.71 -32.96
N LEU A 225 29.67 17.84 -31.95
CA LEU A 225 29.50 18.25 -30.56
C LEU A 225 30.72 18.99 -29.99
N SER A 226 31.93 18.60 -30.40
CA SER A 226 33.18 19.25 -29.97
C SER A 226 33.30 20.72 -30.43
N GLN A 227 32.57 21.11 -31.47
CA GLN A 227 32.52 22.49 -31.98
C GLN A 227 31.56 23.38 -31.18
N GLY A 228 30.75 22.79 -30.30
CA GLY A 228 29.80 23.48 -29.44
C GLY A 228 28.42 23.68 -30.07
N GLU A 229 27.42 23.88 -29.21
CA GLU A 229 26.01 23.96 -29.63
C GLU A 229 25.71 25.17 -30.52
N ALA A 230 26.39 26.30 -30.31
CA ALA A 230 26.23 27.49 -31.14
C ALA A 230 26.72 27.28 -32.58
N ALA A 231 27.82 26.54 -32.77
CA ALA A 231 28.33 26.19 -34.10
C ALA A 231 27.39 25.21 -34.80
N LEU A 232 26.88 24.22 -34.05
CA LEU A 232 25.91 23.25 -34.53
C LEU A 232 24.60 23.93 -34.98
N ALA A 233 24.06 24.84 -34.17
CA ALA A 233 22.84 25.58 -34.50
C ALA A 233 23.03 26.52 -35.70
N ARG A 234 24.20 27.15 -35.85
CA ARG A 234 24.53 28.00 -37.00
C ARG A 234 24.59 27.17 -38.29
N LEU A 235 25.21 26.00 -38.25
CA LEU A 235 25.31 25.10 -39.40
C LEU A 235 23.92 24.66 -39.90
N VAL A 236 23.00 24.35 -38.99
CA VAL A 236 21.61 24.00 -39.32
C VAL A 236 20.80 25.21 -39.81
N LEU A 237 21.06 26.43 -39.31
CA LEU A 237 20.42 27.66 -39.79
C LEU A 237 20.85 28.06 -41.20
N ASP A 238 22.15 27.96 -41.47
CA ASP A 238 22.76 28.33 -42.74
C ASP A 238 22.52 27.27 -43.82
N GLY A 239 22.27 26.02 -43.40
CA GLY A 239 21.87 24.93 -44.27
C GLY A 239 20.52 25.21 -44.93
N LYS A 240 20.50 25.31 -46.26
CA LYS A 240 19.25 25.12 -47.01
C LYS A 240 18.90 23.63 -46.97
N PRO A 241 17.65 23.24 -46.65
CA PRO A 241 17.26 21.85 -46.80
C PRO A 241 17.47 21.44 -48.27
N ALA A 242 18.12 20.29 -48.48
CA ALA A 242 18.08 19.65 -49.78
C ALA A 242 16.60 19.35 -50.07
N GLY A 243 16.07 19.94 -51.15
CA GLY A 243 14.68 19.72 -51.60
C GLY A 243 14.45 18.29 -52.04
#